data_AF-A0A9D7GSM9-F1
#
_entry.id   AF-A0A9D7GSM9-F1
#
_cell.length_a   1.000
_cell.length_b   1.000
_cell.length_c   1.000
_cell.angle_alpha   90.00
_cell.angle_beta   90.00
_cell.angle_gamma   90.00
#
_symmetry.space_group_name_H-M   'P 1'
#
loop_
_entity.id
_entity.type
_entity.pdbx_description
1 polymer ?
#
loop_
_entity_poly.entity_id
_entity_poly.type
_entity_poly.pdbx_seq_one_letter_code
_entity_poly.pdbx_strand_id
1 'polypeptide(L)'
;MPDESTVLILPGLGSSGPDHWQSHWERRDPACQRVVQAEWDAPVRTDWVAGLDTAINAARLPVVLVGHSTGCALVAHWAVSARPPRYARVRGALLVAPSDPDSSFYPPEPQGFSPIPLVRLPFPTIVVGSTNDPYVSSARAREYAEAWGSRYVELKDAGHINVAAGFGQWPEGFSLLEELRNVPLPGTSLPPWLKSADALDAFMDAFRSGTFPIAWWTHGAHVAMAAAVLWDAPVQRALDEIRAAIRLYNESQGGQNTESSGYHETLTRLWIGVVAASLAALPTGTGRLEAARHVYRAFAHRSDFFRDWYDDDLLTSSGARRGWVPPSGERGSWFGAT
;
A
#
# COMPACT_ATOMS: atom_id res chain seq x y z
N MET A 1 21.55 -6.17 5.31
CA MET A 1 21.50 -4.70 5.28
C MET A 1 20.07 -4.31 5.64
N PRO A 2 19.82 -3.37 6.56
CA PRO A 2 18.50 -2.78 6.65
C PRO A 2 18.17 -2.26 5.24
N ASP A 3 17.03 -2.69 4.72
CA ASP A 3 16.67 -2.55 3.32
C ASP A 3 16.68 -1.05 2.99
N GLU A 4 17.53 -0.57 2.07
CA GLU A 4 17.69 0.87 1.84
C GLU A 4 16.36 1.48 1.37
N SER A 5 15.95 2.61 1.96
CA SER A 5 14.75 3.36 1.57
C SER A 5 15.06 4.84 1.44
N THR A 6 14.38 5.51 0.51
CA THR A 6 14.34 6.98 0.43
C THR A 6 13.26 7.49 1.38
N VAL A 7 13.52 8.57 2.11
CA VAL A 7 12.54 9.21 2.98
C VAL A 7 12.08 10.49 2.32
N LEU A 8 10.80 10.58 1.97
CA LEU A 8 10.21 11.77 1.38
C LEU A 8 9.58 12.62 2.48
N ILE A 9 10.21 13.77 2.75
CA ILE A 9 9.77 14.76 3.73
C ILE A 9 8.70 15.65 3.07
N LEU A 10 7.52 15.71 3.69
CA LEU A 10 6.33 16.40 3.21
C LEU A 10 5.90 17.46 4.24
N PRO A 11 6.39 18.70 4.12
CA PRO A 11 5.97 19.81 4.97
C PRO A 11 4.50 20.21 4.76
N GLY A 12 3.95 20.93 5.73
CA GLY A 12 2.65 21.60 5.61
C GLY A 12 2.73 23.01 5.03
N LEU A 13 1.69 23.81 5.30
CA LEU A 13 1.59 25.23 4.96
C LEU A 13 2.84 26.01 5.43
N GLY A 14 3.42 26.83 4.55
CA GLY A 14 4.63 27.63 4.83
C GLY A 14 5.95 26.83 4.80
N SER A 15 5.91 25.55 4.44
CA SER A 15 7.05 24.63 4.49
C SER A 15 7.64 24.46 5.90
N SER A 16 8.79 23.78 5.97
CA SER A 16 9.56 23.59 7.20
C SER A 16 10.78 24.51 7.22
N GLY A 17 10.78 25.48 8.13
CA GLY A 17 11.93 26.37 8.38
C GLY A 17 13.18 25.63 8.84
N PRO A 18 14.35 26.29 8.90
CA PRO A 18 15.65 25.64 9.12
C PRO A 18 15.75 24.87 10.44
N ASP A 19 15.07 25.33 11.48
CA ASP A 19 15.09 24.74 12.84
C ASP A 19 13.99 23.70 13.05
N HIS A 20 13.11 23.48 12.06
CA HIS A 20 12.08 22.45 12.15
C HIS A 20 12.69 21.04 12.07
N TRP A 21 12.07 20.07 12.75
CA TRP A 21 12.55 18.70 12.79
C TRP A 21 12.68 18.04 11.42
N GLN A 22 11.77 18.34 10.48
CA GLN A 22 11.89 17.90 9.09
C GLN A 22 13.23 18.37 8.47
N SER A 23 13.58 19.65 8.64
CA SER A 23 14.84 20.23 8.15
C SER A 23 16.07 19.67 8.87
N HIS A 24 15.97 19.38 10.17
CA HIS A 24 17.05 18.70 10.89
C HIS A 24 17.29 17.28 10.38
N TRP A 25 16.23 16.54 10.06
CA TRP A 25 16.34 15.17 9.56
C TRP A 25 16.95 15.14 8.14
N GLU A 26 16.58 16.07 7.26
CA GLU A 26 17.21 16.25 5.94
C GLU A 26 18.73 16.45 6.03
N ARG A 27 19.21 17.20 7.03
CA ARG A 27 20.65 17.39 7.26
C ARG A 27 21.34 16.18 7.89
N ARG A 28 20.59 15.41 8.71
CA ARG A 28 21.11 14.28 9.48
C ARG A 28 21.28 13.02 8.62
N ASP A 29 20.31 12.74 7.75
CA ASP A 29 20.27 11.50 6.96
C ASP A 29 20.12 11.84 5.47
N PRO A 30 21.12 11.52 4.61
CA PRO A 30 21.07 11.75 3.17
C PRO A 30 19.89 11.05 2.45
N ALA A 31 19.26 10.04 3.07
CA ALA A 31 18.06 9.42 2.55
C ALA A 31 16.82 10.33 2.67
N CYS A 32 16.83 11.31 3.58
CA CYS A 32 15.75 12.28 3.77
C CYS A 32 15.81 13.39 2.72
N GLN A 33 14.77 13.46 1.89
CA GLN A 33 14.65 14.38 0.78
C GLN A 33 13.30 15.09 0.86
N ARG A 34 13.30 16.42 0.85
CA ARG A 34 12.08 17.21 0.77
C ARG A 34 11.47 17.13 -0.62
N VAL A 35 10.17 16.83 -0.66
CA VAL A 35 9.38 17.01 -1.88
C VAL A 35 9.11 18.49 -2.04
N VAL A 36 9.72 19.11 -3.06
CA VAL A 36 9.49 20.52 -3.38
C VAL A 36 8.12 20.65 -4.03
N GLN A 37 7.26 21.47 -3.42
CA GLN A 37 5.95 21.79 -3.95
C GLN A 37 5.95 23.14 -4.67
N ALA A 38 4.98 23.35 -5.56
CA ALA A 38 4.90 24.53 -6.41
C ALA A 38 4.68 25.83 -5.62
N GLU A 39 3.83 25.78 -4.59
CA GLU A 39 3.46 26.92 -3.73
C GLU A 39 3.31 26.41 -2.29
N TRP A 40 3.94 27.10 -1.34
CA TRP A 40 3.97 26.74 0.07
C TRP A 40 2.94 27.50 0.91
N ASP A 41 2.65 28.74 0.55
CA ASP A 41 1.81 29.64 1.35
C ASP A 41 0.33 29.57 0.95
N ALA A 42 0.04 29.03 -0.24
CA ALA A 42 -1.31 28.78 -0.73
C ALA A 42 -1.39 27.41 -1.44
N PRO A 43 -1.27 26.30 -0.69
CA PRO A 43 -1.09 25.00 -1.28
C PRO A 43 -2.37 24.49 -1.95
N VAL A 44 -2.27 24.06 -3.20
CA VAL A 44 -3.37 23.48 -3.97
C VAL A 44 -3.24 21.96 -3.97
N ARG A 45 -4.26 21.25 -3.49
CA ARG A 45 -4.24 19.78 -3.35
C ARG A 45 -3.82 19.08 -4.65
N THR A 46 -4.38 19.46 -5.79
CA THR A 46 -4.10 18.79 -7.08
C THR A 46 -2.63 18.86 -7.45
N ASP A 47 -2.01 20.02 -7.26
CA ASP A 47 -0.62 20.26 -7.61
C ASP A 47 0.31 19.52 -6.66
N TRP A 48 -0.02 19.57 -5.36
CA TRP A 48 0.75 18.88 -4.32
C TRP A 48 0.69 17.36 -4.46
N VAL A 49 -0.48 16.81 -4.79
CA VAL A 49 -0.65 15.37 -5.08
C VAL A 49 0.18 14.97 -6.30
N ALA A 50 0.15 15.75 -7.39
CA ALA A 50 0.96 15.48 -8.57
C ALA A 50 2.47 15.58 -8.29
N GLY A 51 2.88 16.52 -7.43
CA GLY A 51 4.26 16.67 -6.97
C GLY A 51 4.74 15.46 -6.16
N LEU A 52 3.95 15.02 -5.17
CA LEU A 52 4.24 13.81 -4.40
C LEU A 52 4.29 12.58 -5.29
N ASP A 53 3.32 12.44 -6.19
CA ASP A 53 3.27 11.33 -7.14
C ASP A 53 4.54 11.29 -8.01
N THR A 54 4.98 12.43 -8.54
CA THR A 54 6.21 12.52 -9.31
C THR A 54 7.44 12.12 -8.49
N ALA A 55 7.55 12.59 -7.24
CA ALA A 55 8.67 12.26 -6.35
C ALA A 55 8.74 10.77 -6.01
N ILE A 56 7.59 10.14 -5.70
CA ILE A 56 7.51 8.70 -5.44
C ILE A 56 7.96 7.91 -6.68
N ASN A 57 7.59 8.37 -7.88
CA ASN A 57 7.97 7.70 -9.12
C ASN A 57 9.45 7.84 -9.47
N ALA A 58 10.04 8.99 -9.14
CA ALA A 58 11.43 9.30 -9.43
C ALA A 58 12.41 8.60 -8.48
N ALA A 59 11.98 8.22 -7.27
CA ALA A 59 12.81 7.50 -6.33
C ALA A 59 13.37 6.21 -6.97
N ARG A 60 14.56 5.76 -6.58
CA ARG A 60 15.10 4.46 -7.04
C ARG A 60 14.83 3.33 -6.06
N LEU A 61 14.71 3.70 -4.79
CA LEU A 61 14.43 2.79 -3.69
C LEU A 61 12.95 2.90 -3.29
N PRO A 62 12.42 1.93 -2.53
CA PRO A 62 11.16 2.09 -1.83
C PRO A 62 11.19 3.34 -0.94
N VAL A 63 10.05 4.01 -0.78
CA VAL A 63 9.95 5.27 -0.07
C VAL A 63 9.25 5.13 1.28
N VAL A 64 9.65 5.91 2.27
CA VAL A 64 8.86 6.18 3.48
C VAL A 64 8.43 7.64 3.43
N LEU A 65 7.13 7.90 3.61
CA LEU A 65 6.59 9.26 3.60
C LEU A 65 6.61 9.84 5.01
N VAL A 66 6.98 11.11 5.15
CA VAL A 66 6.99 11.81 6.45
C VAL A 66 6.22 13.11 6.31
N GLY A 67 4.93 13.06 6.63
CA GLY A 67 4.02 14.20 6.57
C GLY A 67 3.97 14.98 7.88
N HIS A 68 3.90 16.31 7.78
CA HIS A 68 3.56 17.19 8.89
C HIS A 68 2.38 18.07 8.52
N SER A 69 1.41 18.25 9.42
CA SER A 69 0.27 19.17 9.22
C SER A 69 -0.50 18.86 7.93
N THR A 70 -0.66 19.82 7.02
CA THR A 70 -1.26 19.64 5.69
C THR A 70 -0.59 18.52 4.87
N GLY A 71 0.69 18.25 5.10
CA GLY A 71 1.42 17.13 4.51
C GLY A 71 0.81 15.76 4.85
N CYS A 72 0.10 15.64 5.97
CA CYS A 72 -0.65 14.42 6.30
C CYS A 72 -1.88 14.24 5.40
N ALA A 73 -2.66 15.30 5.19
CA ALA A 73 -3.80 15.30 4.28
C ALA A 73 -3.35 15.04 2.83
N LEU A 74 -2.19 15.56 2.43
CA LEU A 74 -1.57 15.24 1.14
C LEU A 74 -1.37 13.74 0.95
N VAL A 75 -0.85 13.02 1.95
CA VAL A 75 -0.65 11.56 1.87
C VAL A 75 -1.99 10.84 1.68
N ALA A 76 -3.03 11.24 2.42
CA ALA A 76 -4.36 10.64 2.28
C ALA A 76 -4.98 10.89 0.88
N HIS A 77 -4.90 12.12 0.38
CA HIS A 77 -5.38 12.48 -0.97
C HIS A 77 -4.58 11.80 -2.10
N TRP A 78 -3.27 11.64 -1.92
CA TRP A 78 -2.46 10.87 -2.84
C TRP A 78 -2.85 9.38 -2.80
N ALA A 79 -3.04 8.81 -1.62
CA ALA A 79 -3.38 7.40 -1.45
C ALA A 79 -4.74 7.01 -2.06
N VAL A 80 -5.69 7.94 -2.23
CA VAL A 80 -6.95 7.65 -2.94
C VAL A 80 -6.85 7.83 -4.46
N SER A 81 -5.90 8.63 -4.93
CA SER A 81 -5.75 8.95 -6.37
C SER A 81 -4.71 8.08 -7.08
N ALA A 82 -3.77 7.49 -6.35
CA ALA A 82 -2.75 6.62 -6.93
C ALA A 82 -3.33 5.25 -7.36
N ARG A 83 -2.46 4.40 -7.91
CA ARG A 83 -2.82 3.05 -8.38
C ARG A 83 -1.99 2.00 -7.64
N PRO A 84 -2.41 0.72 -7.59
CA PRO A 84 -1.71 -0.33 -6.84
C PRO A 84 -0.19 -0.42 -7.05
N PRO A 85 0.35 -0.31 -8.30
CA PRO A 85 1.80 -0.31 -8.51
C PRO A 85 2.54 0.84 -7.81
N ARG A 86 1.85 1.97 -7.59
CA ARG A 86 2.39 3.13 -6.87
C ARG A 86 2.41 2.91 -5.37
N TYR A 87 1.36 2.33 -4.79
CA TYR A 87 1.33 1.99 -3.37
C TYR A 87 2.44 1.01 -3.00
N ALA A 88 2.73 0.05 -3.88
CA ALA A 88 3.80 -0.94 -3.67
C ALA A 88 5.20 -0.32 -3.51
N ARG A 89 5.37 0.96 -3.91
CA ARG A 89 6.62 1.70 -3.72
C ARG A 89 6.74 2.32 -2.34
N VAL A 90 5.64 2.49 -1.61
CA VAL A 90 5.60 3.12 -0.29
C VAL A 90 5.68 2.04 0.78
N ARG A 91 6.76 2.06 1.56
CA ARG A 91 6.98 1.16 2.70
C ARG A 91 6.11 1.52 3.90
N GLY A 92 5.81 2.80 4.05
CA GLY A 92 4.96 3.31 5.10
C GLY A 92 4.95 4.83 5.16
N ALA A 93 4.16 5.38 6.08
CA ALA A 93 4.12 6.81 6.33
C ALA A 93 4.09 7.16 7.82
N LEU A 94 4.90 8.14 8.22
CA LEU A 94 4.84 8.83 9.49
C LEU A 94 4.05 10.13 9.29
N LEU A 95 2.92 10.27 9.95
CA LEU A 95 1.97 11.39 9.80
C LEU A 95 1.91 12.17 11.11
N VAL A 96 2.60 13.30 11.18
CA VAL A 96 2.83 14.06 12.41
C VAL A 96 1.93 15.29 12.45
N ALA A 97 1.22 15.48 13.56
CA ALA A 97 0.32 16.61 13.78
C ALA A 97 -0.64 16.86 12.59
N PRO A 98 -1.44 15.86 12.16
CA PRO A 98 -2.36 16.06 11.05
C PRO A 98 -3.30 17.23 11.34
N SER A 99 -3.51 18.13 10.39
CA SER A 99 -4.45 19.25 10.56
C SER A 99 -5.86 18.87 10.11
N ASP A 100 -6.89 19.55 10.60
CA ASP A 100 -8.30 19.30 10.22
C ASP A 100 -8.81 20.29 9.16
N PRO A 101 -8.70 19.98 7.84
CA PRO A 101 -9.19 20.86 6.78
C PRO A 101 -10.72 20.98 6.74
N ASP A 102 -11.45 20.13 7.46
CA ASP A 102 -12.92 20.17 7.52
C ASP A 102 -13.43 21.12 8.62
N SER A 103 -12.52 21.59 9.49
CA SER A 103 -12.82 22.53 10.55
C SER A 103 -13.04 23.94 10.00
N SER A 104 -14.02 24.65 10.54
CA SER A 104 -14.24 26.08 10.26
C SER A 104 -13.11 26.98 10.75
N PHE A 105 -12.21 26.47 11.60
CA PHE A 105 -11.03 27.18 12.12
C PHE A 105 -9.76 26.88 11.33
N TYR A 106 -9.85 26.05 10.28
CA TYR A 106 -8.72 25.75 9.43
C TYR A 106 -8.31 26.98 8.61
N PRO A 107 -7.00 27.22 8.39
CA PRO A 107 -6.54 28.32 7.56
C PRO A 107 -7.16 28.27 6.15
N PRO A 108 -7.58 29.40 5.57
CA PRO A 108 -8.25 29.43 4.26
C PRO A 108 -7.31 29.21 3.07
N GLU A 109 -5.99 29.29 3.27
CA GLU A 109 -5.00 29.27 2.18
C GLU A 109 -4.87 27.90 1.48
N PRO A 110 -4.87 26.75 2.17
CA PRO A 110 -4.87 25.44 1.53
C PRO A 110 -6.18 25.13 0.80
N GLN A 111 -6.11 24.86 -0.50
CA GLN A 111 -7.27 24.64 -1.35
C GLN A 111 -7.48 23.17 -1.70
N GLY A 112 -8.73 22.70 -1.54
CA GLY A 112 -9.16 21.39 -1.98
C GLY A 112 -8.75 20.22 -1.08
N PHE A 113 -8.22 20.49 0.12
CA PHE A 113 -7.88 19.44 1.09
C PHE A 113 -9.08 18.92 1.90
N SER A 114 -10.22 19.62 1.88
CA SER A 114 -11.51 19.15 2.40
C SER A 114 -12.40 18.61 1.28
N PRO A 115 -13.15 17.51 1.48
CA PRO A 115 -13.11 16.66 2.67
C PRO A 115 -11.81 15.86 2.77
N ILE A 116 -11.33 15.61 3.99
CA ILE A 116 -10.19 14.71 4.18
C ILE A 116 -10.61 13.25 3.90
N PRO A 117 -9.86 12.47 3.10
CA PRO A 117 -10.22 11.08 2.84
C PRO A 117 -10.08 10.22 4.10
N LEU A 118 -11.20 9.64 4.54
CA LEU A 118 -11.27 8.70 5.67
C LEU A 118 -11.29 7.26 5.13
N VAL A 119 -10.17 6.82 4.58
CA VAL A 119 -9.99 5.47 4.03
C VAL A 119 -8.77 4.80 4.62
N ARG A 120 -8.78 3.46 4.71
CA ARG A 120 -7.60 2.71 5.15
C ARG A 120 -6.44 2.91 4.16
N LEU A 121 -5.27 3.30 4.66
CA LEU A 121 -4.10 3.51 3.81
C LEU A 121 -3.49 2.16 3.40
N PRO A 122 -3.03 2.01 2.14
CA PRO A 122 -2.59 0.73 1.59
C PRO A 122 -1.17 0.31 2.03
N PHE A 123 -0.61 0.95 3.06
CA PHE A 123 0.72 0.71 3.63
C PHE A 123 0.73 1.02 5.14
N PRO A 124 1.68 0.45 5.91
CA PRO A 124 1.83 0.74 7.33
C PRO A 124 1.97 2.24 7.62
N THR A 125 1.24 2.74 8.61
CA THR A 125 1.30 4.14 8.99
C THR A 125 1.32 4.34 10.50
N ILE A 126 2.02 5.39 10.93
CA ILE A 126 2.01 5.87 12.31
C ILE A 126 1.49 7.31 12.27
N VAL A 127 0.44 7.60 13.02
CA VAL A 127 -0.03 8.96 13.27
C VAL A 127 0.50 9.42 14.63
N VAL A 128 1.14 10.58 14.67
CA VAL A 128 1.57 11.24 15.90
C VAL A 128 0.69 12.46 16.14
N GLY A 129 -0.13 12.44 17.18
CA GLY A 129 -0.99 13.55 17.59
C GLY A 129 -0.50 14.23 18.87
N SER A 130 -1.07 15.40 19.16
CA SER A 130 -0.81 16.15 20.40
C SER A 130 -2.13 16.43 21.14
N THR A 131 -2.10 16.43 22.47
CA THR A 131 -3.30 16.70 23.29
C THR A 131 -3.77 18.16 23.23
N ASN A 132 -2.93 19.07 22.75
CA ASN A 132 -3.21 20.51 22.69
C ASN A 132 -2.80 21.14 21.34
N ASP A 133 -2.92 20.38 20.24
CA ASP A 133 -2.71 20.93 18.89
C ASP A 133 -3.83 21.95 18.56
N PRO A 134 -3.49 23.20 18.15
CA PRO A 134 -4.48 24.19 17.79
C PRO A 134 -5.19 23.93 16.44
N TYR A 135 -4.65 23.06 15.58
CA TYR A 135 -5.18 22.80 14.23
C TYR A 135 -5.97 21.49 14.10
N VAL A 136 -5.97 20.65 15.14
CA VAL A 136 -6.74 19.42 15.21
C VAL A 136 -7.04 19.08 16.66
N SER A 137 -8.27 18.64 16.96
CA SER A 137 -8.55 18.09 18.30
C SER A 137 -7.93 16.70 18.44
N SER A 138 -7.54 16.29 19.66
CA SER A 138 -7.01 14.93 19.84
C SER A 138 -8.00 13.83 19.44
N ALA A 139 -9.31 14.09 19.63
CA ALA A 139 -10.37 13.19 19.18
C ALA A 139 -10.37 13.05 17.65
N ARG A 140 -10.27 14.16 16.91
CA ARG A 140 -10.21 14.14 15.44
C ARG A 140 -8.93 13.49 14.92
N ALA A 141 -7.79 13.72 15.57
CA ALA A 141 -6.53 13.07 15.21
C ALA A 141 -6.59 11.54 15.42
N ARG A 142 -7.27 11.07 16.48
CA ARG A 142 -7.53 9.64 16.70
C ARG A 142 -8.47 9.07 15.64
N GLU A 143 -9.53 9.79 15.27
CA GLU A 143 -10.44 9.40 14.19
C GLU A 143 -9.69 9.22 12.87
N TYR A 144 -8.76 10.11 12.54
CA TYR A 144 -7.89 9.95 11.37
C TYR A 144 -7.05 8.69 11.46
N ALA A 145 -6.40 8.43 12.61
CA ALA A 145 -5.60 7.24 12.79
C ALA A 145 -6.44 5.95 12.64
N GLU A 146 -7.66 5.92 13.18
CA GLU A 146 -8.59 4.80 13.06
C GLU A 146 -9.00 4.58 11.60
N ALA A 147 -9.45 5.63 10.92
CA ALA A 147 -9.88 5.57 9.52
C ALA A 147 -8.74 5.13 8.58
N TRP A 148 -7.53 5.66 8.80
CA TRP A 148 -6.34 5.34 8.02
C TRP A 148 -5.73 3.97 8.36
N GLY A 149 -6.21 3.30 9.42
CA GLY A 149 -5.66 2.03 9.89
C GLY A 149 -4.26 2.17 10.48
N SER A 150 -3.94 3.34 11.04
CA SER A 150 -2.63 3.72 11.54
C SER A 150 -2.43 3.33 13.02
N ARG A 151 -1.19 3.08 13.41
CA ARG A 151 -0.81 3.13 14.83
C ARG A 151 -0.86 4.58 15.32
N TYR A 152 -1.54 4.85 16.43
CA TYR A 152 -1.60 6.19 17.01
C TYR A 152 -0.60 6.36 18.16
N VAL A 153 0.16 7.46 18.14
CA VAL A 153 1.06 7.89 19.21
C VAL A 153 0.61 9.28 19.66
N GLU A 154 0.22 9.42 20.92
CA GLU A 154 -0.19 10.70 21.47
C GLU A 154 0.91 11.32 22.33
N LEU A 155 1.27 12.55 22.00
CA LEU A 155 2.17 13.37 22.81
C LEU A 155 1.34 14.30 23.69
N LYS A 156 1.70 14.37 24.97
CA LYS A 156 1.07 15.30 25.91
C LYS A 156 1.67 16.69 25.75
N ASP A 157 0.81 17.69 25.62
CA ASP A 157 1.13 19.11 25.62
C ASP A 157 2.18 19.53 24.57
N ALA A 158 2.20 18.87 23.41
CA ALA A 158 3.21 19.01 22.37
C ALA A 158 2.89 20.05 21.27
N GLY A 159 1.85 20.87 21.46
CA GLY A 159 1.39 21.87 20.50
C GLY A 159 1.18 21.28 19.11
N HIS A 160 1.62 22.00 18.07
CA HIS A 160 1.59 21.53 16.68
C HIS A 160 2.85 20.75 16.27
N ILE A 161 3.62 20.24 17.24
CA ILE A 161 4.85 19.44 17.03
C ILE A 161 5.81 20.16 16.06
N ASN A 162 6.06 21.44 16.32
CA ASN A 162 6.92 22.31 15.52
C ASN A 162 7.93 23.04 16.42
N VAL A 163 8.73 23.95 15.83
CA VAL A 163 9.75 24.71 16.57
C VAL A 163 9.16 25.48 17.75
N ALA A 164 8.00 26.12 17.56
CA ALA A 164 7.33 26.89 18.61
C ALA A 164 6.89 26.01 19.80
N ALA A 165 6.63 24.73 19.54
CA ALA A 165 6.33 23.73 20.57
C ALA A 165 7.59 23.00 21.11
N GLY A 166 8.80 23.42 20.72
CA GLY A 166 10.07 22.84 21.18
C GLY A 166 10.61 21.69 20.33
N PHE A 167 10.02 21.39 19.18
CA PHE A 167 10.41 20.28 18.31
C PHE A 167 11.43 20.72 17.26
N GLY A 168 12.71 20.66 17.66
CA GLY A 168 13.90 20.88 16.82
C GLY A 168 14.47 19.58 16.26
N GLN A 169 15.47 18.96 16.88
CA GLN A 169 16.08 17.73 16.32
C GLN A 169 15.18 16.48 16.41
N TRP A 170 14.28 16.46 17.39
CA TRP A 170 13.30 15.40 17.69
C TRP A 170 13.77 13.95 17.43
N PRO A 171 14.71 13.42 18.23
CA PRO A 171 15.21 12.05 18.09
C PRO A 171 14.13 10.97 18.24
N GLU A 172 13.11 11.21 19.07
CA GLU A 172 12.01 10.27 19.31
C GLU A 172 11.17 10.06 18.05
N GLY A 173 10.87 11.14 17.32
CA GLY A 173 10.20 11.06 16.03
C GLY A 173 11.04 10.34 14.98
N PHE A 174 12.36 10.53 15.00
CA PHE A 174 13.27 9.84 14.10
C PHE A 174 13.27 8.32 14.38
N SER A 175 13.16 7.90 15.64
CA SER A 175 13.00 6.48 15.98
C SER A 175 11.71 5.88 15.42
N LEU A 176 10.60 6.62 15.39
CA LEU A 176 9.36 6.18 14.74
C LEU A 176 9.52 6.00 13.23
N LEU A 177 10.30 6.89 12.59
CA LEU A 177 10.69 6.74 11.18
C LEU A 177 11.52 5.46 10.97
N GLU A 178 12.51 5.22 11.83
CA GLU A 178 13.33 3.99 11.76
C GLU A 178 12.50 2.73 11.94
N GLU A 179 11.47 2.74 12.79
CA GLU A 179 10.53 1.61 12.87
C GLU A 179 9.91 1.33 11.49
N LEU A 180 9.38 2.34 10.80
CA LEU A 180 8.77 2.19 9.48
C LEU A 180 9.77 1.74 8.40
N ARG A 181 11.03 2.17 8.47
CA ARG A 181 12.10 1.71 7.56
C ARG A 181 12.45 0.24 7.79
N ASN A 182 12.35 -0.20 9.03
CA ASN A 182 12.70 -1.55 9.48
C ASN A 182 11.50 -2.50 9.56
N VAL A 183 10.26 -2.03 9.35
CA VAL A 183 9.12 -2.92 9.12
C VAL A 183 9.49 -3.81 7.94
N PRO A 184 9.64 -5.14 8.13
CA PRO A 184 9.83 -6.04 7.01
C PRO A 184 8.63 -5.82 6.11
N LEU A 185 8.85 -5.34 4.87
CA LEU A 185 7.70 -5.14 3.98
C LEU A 185 6.94 -6.46 3.96
N PRO A 186 5.62 -6.44 4.13
CA PRO A 186 4.86 -7.67 4.07
C PRO A 186 5.23 -8.40 2.76
N GLY A 187 5.93 -9.54 2.86
CA GLY A 187 6.37 -10.35 1.71
C GLY A 187 7.86 -10.23 1.36
N THR A 188 8.66 -9.49 2.14
CA THR A 188 10.12 -9.39 1.96
C THR A 188 10.88 -10.64 2.36
N SER A 189 10.44 -11.33 3.42
CA SER A 189 10.92 -12.69 3.70
C SER A 189 10.39 -13.62 2.62
N LEU A 190 11.25 -13.93 1.65
CA LEU A 190 10.88 -14.90 0.63
C LEU A 190 10.73 -16.28 1.27
N PRO A 191 9.59 -16.96 1.06
CA PRO A 191 9.42 -18.33 1.49
C PRO A 191 10.46 -19.23 0.79
N PRO A 192 10.78 -20.42 1.33
CA PRO A 192 11.80 -21.30 0.76
C PRO A 192 11.59 -21.57 -0.74
N TRP A 193 10.34 -21.71 -1.16
CA TRP A 193 9.91 -21.95 -2.55
C TRP A 193 10.02 -20.73 -3.49
N LEU A 194 10.47 -19.57 -3.01
CA LEU A 194 10.85 -18.42 -3.85
C LEU A 194 12.33 -18.06 -3.74
N LYS A 195 13.18 -18.89 -3.12
CA LYS A 195 14.61 -18.57 -2.92
C LYS A 195 15.50 -18.82 -4.15
N SER A 196 15.08 -19.66 -5.08
CA SER A 196 15.79 -19.93 -6.33
C SER A 196 14.81 -20.34 -7.43
N ALA A 197 15.29 -20.42 -8.68
CA ALA A 197 14.49 -20.88 -9.81
C ALA A 197 14.06 -22.35 -9.60
N ASP A 198 15.00 -23.22 -9.21
CA ASP A 198 14.73 -24.62 -8.89
C ASP A 198 13.68 -24.78 -7.76
N ALA A 199 13.71 -23.89 -6.76
CA ALA A 199 12.73 -23.92 -5.66
C ALA A 199 11.33 -23.48 -6.13
N LEU A 200 11.25 -22.54 -7.08
CA LEU A 200 10.01 -22.13 -7.72
C LEU A 200 9.45 -23.27 -8.59
N ASP A 201 10.31 -23.94 -9.37
CA ASP A 201 9.90 -25.07 -10.20
C ASP A 201 9.42 -26.25 -9.35
N ALA A 202 10.14 -26.60 -8.29
CA ALA A 202 9.72 -27.62 -7.34
C ALA A 202 8.38 -27.28 -6.66
N PHE A 203 8.12 -26.01 -6.36
CA PHE A 203 6.82 -25.55 -5.87
C PHE A 203 5.72 -25.73 -6.91
N MET A 204 5.94 -25.30 -8.15
CA MET A 204 4.95 -25.42 -9.22
C MET A 204 4.63 -26.89 -9.52
N ASP A 205 5.62 -27.76 -9.51
CA ASP A 205 5.44 -29.20 -9.70
C ASP A 205 4.65 -29.82 -8.54
N ALA A 206 5.03 -29.51 -7.29
CA ALA A 206 4.32 -29.99 -6.11
C ALA A 206 2.87 -29.50 -6.05
N PHE A 207 2.61 -28.25 -6.46
CA PHE A 207 1.26 -27.71 -6.55
C PHE A 207 0.44 -28.47 -7.61
N ARG A 208 0.98 -28.63 -8.83
CA ARG A 208 0.31 -29.34 -9.92
C ARG A 208 0.03 -30.81 -9.60
N SER A 209 0.91 -31.46 -8.82
CA SER A 209 0.71 -32.84 -8.36
C SER A 209 -0.14 -32.98 -7.10
N GLY A 210 -0.59 -31.86 -6.50
CA GLY A 210 -1.38 -31.90 -5.27
C GLY A 210 -0.59 -32.27 -4.00
N THR A 211 0.74 -32.17 -4.03
CA THR A 211 1.63 -32.55 -2.92
C THR A 211 2.23 -31.37 -2.18
N PHE A 212 2.02 -30.14 -2.67
CA PHE A 212 2.46 -28.94 -1.97
C PHE A 212 1.77 -28.84 -0.58
N PRO A 213 2.48 -28.57 0.52
CA PRO A 213 1.87 -28.60 1.85
C PRO A 213 0.76 -27.56 2.02
N ILE A 214 -0.42 -27.99 2.48
CA ILE A 214 -1.58 -27.08 2.70
C ILE A 214 -1.25 -25.90 3.61
N ALA A 215 -0.38 -26.09 4.62
CA ALA A 215 0.07 -25.04 5.51
C ALA A 215 0.83 -23.90 4.79
N TRP A 216 1.37 -24.18 3.59
CA TRP A 216 2.05 -23.20 2.75
C TRP A 216 1.17 -22.65 1.63
N TRP A 217 -0.03 -23.21 1.42
CA TRP A 217 -1.02 -22.77 0.43
C TRP A 217 -1.76 -21.50 0.85
N THR A 218 -0.98 -20.45 1.12
CA THR A 218 -1.43 -19.12 1.53
C THR A 218 -1.84 -18.25 0.33
N HIS A 219 -2.45 -17.09 0.58
CA HIS A 219 -2.72 -16.11 -0.48
C HIS A 219 -1.44 -15.74 -1.26
N GLY A 220 -0.32 -15.55 -0.57
CA GLY A 220 0.99 -15.35 -1.20
C GLY A 220 1.40 -16.47 -2.16
N ALA A 221 1.14 -17.73 -1.82
CA ALA A 221 1.40 -18.86 -2.72
C ALA A 221 0.50 -18.81 -3.96
N HIS A 222 -0.78 -18.42 -3.82
CA HIS A 222 -1.69 -18.28 -4.96
C HIS A 222 -1.20 -17.23 -5.96
N VAL A 223 -0.83 -16.04 -5.50
CA VAL A 223 -0.40 -14.96 -6.40
C VAL A 223 0.98 -15.24 -7.03
N ALA A 224 1.88 -15.91 -6.29
CA ALA A 224 3.17 -16.35 -6.85
C ALA A 224 3.00 -17.45 -7.91
N MET A 225 2.11 -18.41 -7.67
CA MET A 225 1.74 -19.44 -8.64
C MET A 225 1.11 -18.80 -9.89
N ALA A 226 0.16 -17.89 -9.71
CA ALA A 226 -0.47 -17.19 -10.83
C ALA A 226 0.56 -16.42 -11.66
N ALA A 227 1.53 -15.76 -11.01
CA ALA A 227 2.61 -15.06 -11.70
C ALA A 227 3.48 -16.02 -12.53
N ALA A 228 3.82 -17.18 -11.97
CA ALA A 228 4.63 -18.18 -12.67
C ALA A 228 3.90 -18.77 -13.89
N VAL A 229 2.60 -19.03 -13.81
CA VAL A 229 1.79 -19.53 -14.94
C VAL A 229 1.60 -18.44 -16.01
N LEU A 230 1.26 -17.21 -15.60
CA LEU A 230 1.09 -16.07 -16.52
C LEU A 230 2.39 -15.68 -17.22
N TRP A 231 3.54 -16.02 -16.65
CA TRP A 231 4.84 -15.82 -17.28
C TRP A 231 5.04 -16.72 -18.50
N ASP A 232 4.51 -17.94 -18.46
CA ASP A 232 4.73 -18.98 -19.47
C ASP A 232 3.61 -19.06 -20.51
N ALA A 233 2.47 -18.41 -20.25
CA ALA A 233 1.26 -18.54 -21.06
C ALA A 233 0.45 -17.24 -21.17
N PRO A 234 -0.23 -17.00 -22.32
CA PRO A 234 -1.20 -15.92 -22.44
C PRO A 234 -2.30 -16.01 -21.36
N VAL A 235 -2.85 -14.84 -20.97
CA VAL A 235 -3.81 -14.69 -19.86
C VAL A 235 -4.94 -15.72 -19.90
N GLN A 236 -5.57 -15.93 -21.06
CA GLN A 236 -6.69 -16.86 -21.17
C GLN A 236 -6.27 -18.32 -20.89
N ARG A 237 -5.12 -18.75 -21.43
CA ARG A 237 -4.60 -20.10 -21.20
C ARG A 237 -4.17 -20.29 -19.74
N ALA A 238 -3.50 -19.28 -19.18
CA ALA A 238 -3.11 -19.28 -17.78
C ALA A 238 -4.33 -19.37 -16.84
N LEU A 239 -5.40 -18.65 -17.15
CA LEU A 239 -6.65 -18.70 -16.40
C LEU A 239 -7.28 -20.10 -16.41
N ASP A 240 -7.33 -20.76 -17.56
CA ASP A 240 -7.86 -22.12 -17.68
C ASP A 240 -7.00 -23.14 -16.93
N GLU A 241 -5.66 -23.00 -16.98
CA GLU A 241 -4.74 -23.83 -16.21
C GLU A 241 -4.90 -23.62 -14.69
N ILE A 242 -4.92 -22.37 -14.23
CA ILE A 242 -5.06 -22.02 -12.81
C ILE A 242 -6.40 -22.52 -12.25
N ARG A 243 -7.50 -22.37 -13.01
CA ARG A 243 -8.82 -22.91 -12.66
C ARG A 243 -8.76 -24.40 -12.37
N ALA A 244 -8.19 -25.16 -13.31
CA ALA A 244 -8.09 -26.61 -13.19
C ALA A 244 -7.18 -27.02 -12.03
N ALA A 245 -6.01 -26.38 -11.92
CA ALA A 245 -5.01 -26.71 -10.92
C ALA A 245 -5.49 -26.41 -9.49
N ILE A 246 -6.16 -25.28 -9.23
CA ILE A 246 -6.70 -24.97 -7.90
C ILE A 246 -7.77 -25.98 -7.49
N ARG A 247 -8.66 -26.37 -8.40
CA ARG A 247 -9.72 -27.34 -8.11
C ARG A 247 -9.14 -28.71 -7.77
N LEU A 248 -8.20 -29.19 -8.59
CA LEU A 248 -7.49 -30.45 -8.37
C LEU A 248 -6.70 -30.42 -7.06
N TYR A 249 -6.00 -29.32 -6.78
CA TYR A 249 -5.25 -29.15 -5.55
C TYR A 249 -6.18 -29.22 -4.33
N ASN A 250 -7.30 -28.48 -4.32
CA ASN A 250 -8.27 -28.52 -3.23
C ASN A 250 -8.75 -29.95 -2.95
N GLU A 251 -9.09 -30.71 -3.99
CA GLU A 251 -9.53 -32.11 -3.88
C GLU A 251 -8.42 -33.03 -3.37
N SER A 252 -7.17 -32.84 -3.84
CA SER A 252 -6.01 -33.61 -3.39
C SER A 252 -5.71 -33.43 -1.90
N GLN A 253 -6.08 -32.27 -1.33
CA GLN A 253 -5.92 -31.95 0.09
C GLN A 253 -7.15 -32.36 0.92
N GLY A 254 -8.10 -33.12 0.35
CA GLY A 254 -9.33 -33.55 1.03
C GLY A 254 -10.41 -32.47 1.14
N GLY A 255 -10.22 -31.32 0.48
CA GLY A 255 -11.20 -30.26 0.36
C GLY A 255 -12.28 -30.56 -0.69
N GLN A 256 -13.29 -29.68 -0.77
CA GLN A 256 -14.36 -29.76 -1.75
C GLN A 256 -14.48 -28.44 -2.52
N ASN A 257 -14.90 -28.53 -3.78
CA ASN A 257 -15.23 -27.37 -4.61
C ASN A 257 -16.76 -27.28 -4.76
N THR A 258 -17.41 -26.58 -3.83
CA THR A 258 -18.88 -26.44 -3.77
C THR A 258 -19.31 -25.00 -4.08
N GLU A 259 -20.62 -24.74 -4.03
CA GLU A 259 -21.18 -23.40 -4.18
C GLU A 259 -20.89 -22.46 -3.00
N SER A 260 -20.30 -22.97 -1.92
CA SER A 260 -19.99 -22.22 -0.71
C SER A 260 -18.56 -22.44 -0.19
N SER A 261 -17.78 -23.36 -0.80
CA SER A 261 -16.43 -23.72 -0.34
C SER A 261 -15.49 -24.06 -1.50
N GLY A 262 -14.19 -23.91 -1.28
CA GLY A 262 -13.14 -24.21 -2.27
C GLY A 262 -12.94 -23.12 -3.31
N TYR A 263 -12.89 -23.49 -4.60
CA TYR A 263 -12.63 -22.59 -5.72
C TYR A 263 -13.64 -21.43 -5.81
N HIS A 264 -13.17 -20.26 -6.25
CA HIS A 264 -13.99 -19.06 -6.44
C HIS A 264 -13.67 -18.36 -7.76
N GLU A 265 -14.62 -18.37 -8.70
CA GLU A 265 -14.41 -17.90 -10.08
C GLU A 265 -14.15 -16.39 -10.17
N THR A 266 -15.01 -15.57 -9.56
CA THR A 266 -14.84 -14.12 -9.61
C THR A 266 -13.51 -13.66 -8.99
N LEU A 267 -13.18 -14.14 -7.78
CA LEU A 267 -11.90 -13.82 -7.14
C LEU A 267 -10.69 -14.29 -7.96
N THR A 268 -10.75 -15.49 -8.55
CA THR A 268 -9.64 -16.01 -9.37
C THR A 268 -9.38 -15.12 -10.59
N ARG A 269 -10.44 -14.75 -11.32
CA ARG A 269 -10.32 -13.84 -12.48
C ARG A 269 -9.84 -12.45 -12.09
N LEU A 270 -10.36 -11.90 -10.98
CA LEU A 270 -9.93 -10.62 -10.42
C LEU A 270 -8.42 -10.64 -10.18
N TRP A 271 -7.92 -11.63 -9.43
CA TRP A 271 -6.51 -11.74 -9.10
C TRP A 271 -5.62 -11.99 -10.31
N ILE A 272 -6.08 -12.78 -11.28
CA ILE A 272 -5.33 -12.97 -12.54
C ILE A 272 -5.18 -11.66 -13.30
N GLY A 273 -6.22 -10.81 -13.35
CA GLY A 273 -6.12 -9.48 -13.95
C GLY A 273 -5.11 -8.58 -13.22
N VAL A 274 -5.15 -8.57 -11.88
CA VAL A 274 -4.21 -7.82 -11.03
C VAL A 274 -2.76 -8.28 -11.26
N VAL A 275 -2.53 -9.60 -11.25
CA VAL A 275 -1.19 -10.17 -11.46
C VAL A 275 -0.71 -9.87 -12.88
N ALA A 276 -1.54 -10.05 -13.90
CA ALA A 276 -1.17 -9.76 -15.29
C ALA A 276 -0.78 -8.29 -15.49
N ALA A 277 -1.54 -7.35 -14.92
CA ALA A 277 -1.21 -5.92 -14.98
C ALA A 277 0.10 -5.61 -14.24
N SER A 278 0.35 -6.27 -13.10
CA SER A 278 1.62 -6.13 -12.37
C SER A 278 2.80 -6.64 -13.17
N LEU A 279 2.65 -7.77 -13.86
CA LEU A 279 3.70 -8.35 -14.71
C LEU A 279 4.00 -7.47 -15.92
N ALA A 280 2.97 -6.90 -16.56
CA ALA A 280 3.12 -6.02 -17.72
C ALA A 280 3.90 -4.73 -17.40
N ALA A 281 3.95 -4.33 -16.12
CA ALA A 281 4.70 -3.15 -15.67
C ALA A 281 6.18 -3.45 -15.37
N LEU A 282 6.64 -4.70 -15.47
CA LEU A 282 8.01 -5.08 -15.15
C LEU A 282 9.02 -4.61 -16.22
N PRO A 283 10.26 -4.26 -15.83
CA PRO A 283 11.31 -3.92 -16.78
C PRO A 283 11.61 -5.07 -17.76
N THR A 284 11.96 -4.71 -18.99
CA THR A 284 12.45 -5.67 -20.00
C THR A 284 13.66 -6.43 -19.47
N GLY A 285 13.67 -7.76 -19.65
CA GLY A 285 14.73 -8.65 -19.17
C GLY A 285 14.53 -9.20 -17.75
N THR A 286 13.42 -8.85 -17.08
CA THR A 286 13.03 -9.52 -15.82
C THR A 286 12.80 -11.02 -16.08
N GLY A 287 13.28 -11.90 -15.20
CA GLY A 287 13.07 -13.34 -15.30
C GLY A 287 11.88 -13.86 -14.48
N ARG A 288 11.41 -15.08 -14.76
CA ARG A 288 10.24 -15.72 -14.12
C ARG A 288 10.27 -15.70 -12.59
N LEU A 289 11.41 -16.02 -11.99
CA LEU A 289 11.57 -15.99 -10.54
C LEU A 289 11.41 -14.58 -9.97
N GLU A 290 12.02 -13.58 -10.61
CA GLU A 290 11.91 -12.19 -10.15
C GLU A 290 10.51 -11.64 -10.35
N ALA A 291 9.82 -12.05 -11.41
CA ALA A 291 8.41 -11.76 -11.61
C ALA A 291 7.52 -12.34 -10.49
N ALA A 292 7.73 -13.63 -10.12
CA ALA A 292 7.00 -14.26 -9.02
C ALA A 292 7.31 -13.58 -7.67
N ARG A 293 8.58 -13.23 -7.41
CA ARG A 293 9.00 -12.48 -6.20
C ARG A 293 8.39 -11.10 -6.14
N HIS A 294 8.32 -10.39 -7.27
CA HIS A 294 7.70 -9.08 -7.36
C HIS A 294 6.22 -9.16 -6.97
N VAL A 295 5.47 -10.07 -7.60
CA VAL A 295 4.04 -10.26 -7.31
C VAL A 295 3.82 -10.71 -5.86
N TYR A 296 4.63 -11.64 -5.36
CA TYR A 296 4.56 -12.08 -3.96
C TYR A 296 4.76 -10.91 -2.99
N ARG A 297 5.81 -10.10 -3.17
CA ARG A 297 6.09 -8.93 -2.33
C ARG A 297 4.97 -7.89 -2.40
N ALA A 298 4.37 -7.70 -3.58
CA ALA A 298 3.31 -6.72 -3.77
C ALA A 298 1.98 -7.15 -3.14
N PHE A 299 1.63 -8.44 -3.19
CA PHE A 299 0.26 -8.89 -2.95
C PHE A 299 0.08 -9.99 -1.89
N ALA A 300 1.14 -10.63 -1.39
CA ALA A 300 1.00 -11.76 -0.46
C ALA A 300 0.18 -11.47 0.81
N HIS A 301 0.08 -10.20 1.21
CA HIS A 301 -0.61 -9.73 2.42
C HIS A 301 -1.88 -8.94 2.12
N ARG A 302 -2.29 -8.91 0.86
CA ARG A 302 -3.44 -8.12 0.37
C ARG A 302 -4.59 -9.04 -0.04
N SER A 303 -4.84 -10.12 0.71
CA SER A 303 -5.92 -11.06 0.39
C SER A 303 -7.31 -10.42 0.37
N ASP A 304 -7.46 -9.27 1.04
CA ASP A 304 -8.66 -8.44 1.13
C ASP A 304 -8.76 -7.38 0.01
N PHE A 305 -7.82 -7.32 -0.93
CA PHE A 305 -7.80 -6.35 -2.05
C PHE A 305 -9.12 -6.30 -2.84
N PHE A 306 -9.87 -7.41 -2.87
CA PHE A 306 -11.16 -7.46 -3.54
C PHE A 306 -12.18 -6.47 -2.94
N ARG A 307 -12.04 -6.09 -1.66
CA ARG A 307 -12.93 -5.13 -0.99
C ARG A 307 -12.82 -3.72 -1.53
N ASP A 308 -11.72 -3.41 -2.22
CA ASP A 308 -11.57 -2.12 -2.92
C ASP A 308 -12.54 -2.02 -4.13
N TRP A 309 -13.09 -3.16 -4.59
CA TRP A 309 -13.85 -3.28 -5.84
C TRP A 309 -15.25 -3.90 -5.67
N TYR A 310 -15.43 -4.77 -4.68
CA TYR A 310 -16.66 -5.54 -4.48
C TYR A 310 -17.22 -5.35 -3.08
N ASP A 311 -18.55 -5.27 -2.99
CA ASP A 311 -19.28 -5.41 -1.74
C ASP A 311 -19.23 -6.87 -1.26
N ASP A 312 -19.04 -7.10 0.05
CA ASP A 312 -18.90 -8.44 0.64
C ASP A 312 -20.13 -9.35 0.33
N ASP A 313 -21.34 -8.78 0.27
CA ASP A 313 -22.58 -9.50 -0.06
C ASP A 313 -22.60 -10.04 -1.50
N LEU A 314 -21.99 -9.32 -2.45
CA LEU A 314 -21.94 -9.73 -3.85
C LEU A 314 -20.99 -10.92 -4.04
N LEU A 315 -19.84 -10.91 -3.37
CA LEU A 315 -18.82 -11.95 -3.49
C LEU A 315 -19.19 -13.24 -2.74
N THR A 316 -20.00 -13.16 -1.68
CA THR A 316 -20.49 -14.36 -0.99
C THR A 316 -21.59 -15.10 -1.76
N SER A 317 -22.09 -14.52 -2.87
CA SER A 317 -23.11 -15.17 -3.70
C SER A 317 -22.60 -16.41 -4.44
N SER A 318 -23.47 -17.41 -4.59
CA SER A 318 -23.18 -18.61 -5.40
C SER A 318 -22.90 -18.28 -6.87
N GLY A 319 -23.49 -17.17 -7.37
CA GLY A 319 -23.23 -16.63 -8.71
C GLY A 319 -21.78 -16.19 -8.89
N ALA A 320 -21.24 -15.38 -7.97
CA ALA A 320 -19.85 -14.91 -8.02
C ALA A 320 -18.83 -16.04 -7.82
N ARG A 321 -19.21 -17.10 -7.08
CA ARG A 321 -18.35 -18.26 -6.90
C ARG A 321 -18.28 -19.17 -8.13
N ARG A 322 -19.40 -19.36 -8.86
CA ARG A 322 -19.46 -20.20 -10.07
C ARG A 322 -19.03 -19.48 -11.34
N GLY A 323 -19.33 -18.19 -11.45
CA GLY A 323 -19.17 -17.39 -12.65
C GLY A 323 -18.42 -16.09 -12.38
N TRP A 324 -18.13 -15.36 -13.45
CA TRP A 324 -17.62 -13.99 -13.35
C TRP A 324 -18.75 -13.02 -13.12
N VAL A 325 -18.63 -12.25 -12.03
CA VAL A 325 -19.46 -11.08 -11.76
C VAL A 325 -18.53 -9.86 -11.80
N PRO A 326 -18.72 -8.90 -12.72
CA PRO A 326 -17.89 -7.70 -12.76
C PRO A 326 -18.14 -6.82 -11.52
N PRO A 327 -17.17 -5.99 -11.09
CA PRO A 327 -17.38 -4.98 -10.05
C PRO A 327 -18.51 -4.01 -10.47
N SER A 328 -19.30 -3.55 -9.50
CA SER A 328 -20.39 -2.59 -9.73
C SER A 328 -19.87 -1.13 -9.80
N GLY A 329 -20.60 -0.26 -10.51
CA GLY A 329 -20.34 1.19 -10.59
C GLY A 329 -19.14 1.59 -11.48
N GLU A 330 -18.60 2.81 -11.26
CA GLU A 330 -17.45 3.36 -12.02
C GLU A 330 -16.19 2.48 -11.95
N ARG A 331 -16.11 1.64 -10.92
CA ARG A 331 -15.03 0.66 -10.66
C ARG A 331 -15.01 -0.52 -11.65
N GLY A 332 -16.09 -0.75 -12.41
CA GLY A 332 -16.17 -1.85 -13.40
C GLY A 332 -15.46 -1.58 -14.73
N SER A 333 -15.11 -0.32 -15.02
CA SER A 333 -14.51 0.10 -16.30
C SER A 333 -13.13 -0.50 -16.60
N TRP A 334 -12.48 -1.10 -15.59
CA TRP A 334 -11.14 -1.67 -15.67
C TRP A 334 -11.08 -3.10 -16.25
N PHE A 335 -12.15 -3.89 -16.12
CA PHE A 335 -12.16 -5.31 -16.50
C PHE A 335 -12.74 -5.61 -17.89
N GLY A 336 -13.16 -4.58 -18.64
CA GLY A 336 -13.90 -4.72 -19.89
C GLY A 336 -13.07 -4.92 -21.17
N ALA A 337 -11.75 -5.08 -21.08
CA ALA A 337 -10.85 -5.07 -22.25
C ALA A 337 -9.87 -6.26 -22.33
N THR A 338 -10.25 -7.45 -21.83
CA THR A 338 -9.50 -8.69 -22.07
C THR A 338 -10.42 -9.79 -22.56
#